data_AF-A0A359EGU9-F1
#
_entry.id   AF-A0A359EGU9-F1
#
_cell.length_a   1.000
_cell.length_b   1.000
_cell.length_c   1.000
_cell.angle_alpha   90.00
_cell.angle_beta   90.00
_cell.angle_gamma   90.00
#
_symmetry.space_group_name_H-M   'P 1'
#
loop_
_entity.id
_entity.type
_entity.pdbx_description
1 polymer ?
#
loop_
_entity_poly.entity_id
_entity_poly.type
_entity_poly.pdbx_seq_one_letter_code
_entity_poly.pdbx_strand_id
1 'polypeptide(L)'
;MGLFSEIIRGNGIVTHQEWLPTLLAAAGDPDVVDKLSQGHQAGDKQFKVKIDGYNILPYLTGETDESPRDWFFYANDDGQVVAVRIGDWKIVFYEQRAKAMMVWAEPFVELRVPKIFNLRRDPFERADENSNTYWDWVLDHIFALYPAQALAAEQIKSFIEFPPRQKPASFNLERVLEKMQEATDGSLH
;
A
#
# COMPACT_ATOMS: atom_id res chain seq x y z
N MET A 1 -8.85 33.33 5.68
CA MET A 1 -9.21 32.52 6.87
C MET A 1 -8.42 31.23 6.74
N GLY A 2 -7.54 30.93 7.70
CA GLY A 2 -6.69 29.73 7.60
C GLY A 2 -7.55 28.46 7.67
N LEU A 3 -7.23 27.46 6.85
CA LEU A 3 -7.90 26.15 6.82
C LEU A 3 -7.81 25.39 8.15
N PHE A 4 -6.88 25.78 9.03
CA PHE A 4 -6.65 25.16 10.34
C PHE A 4 -6.78 26.23 11.42
N SER A 5 -7.82 26.14 12.25
CA SER A 5 -8.07 27.09 13.34
C SER A 5 -7.54 26.64 14.69
N GLU A 6 -7.27 25.34 14.88
CA GLU A 6 -6.79 24.74 16.12
C GLU A 6 -5.84 23.54 15.85
N ILE A 7 -5.10 23.10 16.87
CA ILE A 7 -4.27 21.89 16.78
C ILE A 7 -5.18 20.67 16.82
N ILE A 8 -5.33 20.00 15.68
CA ILE A 8 -6.08 18.76 15.54
C ILE A 8 -5.11 17.58 15.67
N ARG A 9 -5.47 16.59 16.49
CA ARG A 9 -4.66 15.37 16.68
C ARG A 9 -5.46 14.14 16.23
N GLY A 10 -5.07 13.58 15.10
CA GLY A 10 -5.64 12.36 14.56
C GLY A 10 -4.72 11.15 14.68
N ASN A 11 -5.28 9.98 14.98
CA ASN A 11 -4.56 8.70 15.06
C ASN A 11 -4.93 7.72 13.94
N GLY A 12 -5.90 8.05 13.08
CA GLY A 12 -6.33 7.24 11.94
C GLY A 12 -5.22 7.00 10.91
N ILE A 13 -5.46 6.04 10.02
CA ILE A 13 -4.48 5.67 9.00
C ILE A 13 -4.51 6.73 7.90
N VAL A 14 -3.35 7.28 7.55
CA VAL A 14 -3.15 8.15 6.39
C VAL A 14 -1.89 7.68 5.67
N THR A 15 -1.88 7.76 4.35
CA THR A 15 -0.78 7.32 3.50
C THR A 15 -0.39 8.45 2.55
N HIS A 16 0.57 8.19 1.67
CA HIS A 16 0.92 9.15 0.63
C HIS A 16 -0.15 9.25 -0.48
N GLN A 17 -1.01 8.22 -0.63
CA GLN A 17 -1.99 8.12 -1.71
C GLN A 17 -3.12 9.16 -1.57
N GLU A 18 -3.42 9.61 -0.34
CA GLU A 18 -4.48 10.58 -0.04
C GLU A 18 -4.22 11.97 -0.61
N TRP A 19 -2.96 12.32 -0.91
CA TRP A 19 -2.63 13.71 -1.23
C TRP A 19 -3.22 14.16 -2.57
N LEU A 20 -3.28 13.29 -3.58
CA LEU A 20 -3.90 13.65 -4.86
C LEU A 20 -5.39 14.05 -4.68
N PRO A 21 -6.27 13.19 -4.14
CA PRO A 21 -7.68 13.57 -3.94
C PRO A 21 -7.86 14.72 -2.94
N THR A 22 -7.04 14.78 -1.89
CA THR A 22 -7.17 15.83 -0.86
C THR A 22 -6.79 17.22 -1.39
N LEU A 23 -5.68 17.33 -2.11
CA LEU A 23 -5.23 18.61 -2.68
C LEU A 23 -6.19 19.09 -3.77
N LEU A 24 -6.73 18.19 -4.58
CA LEU A 24 -7.72 18.54 -5.61
C LEU A 24 -9.07 18.92 -5.00
N ALA A 25 -9.52 18.23 -3.95
CA ALA A 25 -10.68 18.65 -3.17
C ALA A 25 -10.50 20.07 -2.60
N ALA A 26 -9.35 20.37 -2.02
CA ALA A 26 -9.01 21.71 -1.52
C ALA A 26 -8.96 22.76 -2.64
N ALA A 27 -8.60 22.37 -3.87
CA ALA A 27 -8.64 23.21 -5.07
C ALA A 27 -10.04 23.34 -5.70
N GLY A 28 -11.07 22.70 -5.13
CA GLY A 28 -12.46 22.78 -5.59
C GLY A 28 -12.93 21.61 -6.47
N ASP A 29 -12.17 20.51 -6.56
CA ASP A 29 -12.55 19.29 -7.28
C ASP A 29 -12.58 18.05 -6.34
N PRO A 30 -13.60 17.92 -5.48
CA PRO A 30 -13.72 16.79 -4.55
C PRO A 30 -14.02 15.45 -5.23
N ASP A 31 -14.57 15.47 -6.45
CA ASP A 31 -15.05 14.27 -7.17
C ASP A 31 -14.01 13.72 -8.16
N VAL A 32 -12.76 14.20 -8.09
CA VAL A 32 -11.71 13.86 -9.08
C VAL A 32 -11.43 12.37 -9.20
N VAL A 33 -11.55 11.61 -8.11
CA VAL A 33 -11.32 10.14 -8.12
C VAL A 33 -12.35 9.45 -8.99
N ASP A 34 -13.62 9.82 -8.85
CA ASP A 34 -14.72 9.25 -9.64
C ASP A 34 -14.58 9.63 -11.10
N LYS A 35 -14.29 10.91 -11.38
CA LYS A 35 -14.00 11.40 -12.74
C LYS A 35 -12.87 10.59 -13.40
N LEU A 36 -11.75 10.39 -12.71
CA LEU A 36 -10.60 9.65 -13.22
C LEU A 36 -10.93 8.18 -13.49
N SER A 37 -11.77 7.55 -12.67
CA SER A 37 -12.18 6.15 -12.88
C SER A 37 -13.09 5.97 -14.10
N GLN A 38 -13.95 6.95 -14.38
CA GLN A 38 -14.88 6.96 -15.51
C GLN A 38 -14.24 7.43 -16.82
N GLY A 39 -13.11 8.12 -16.74
CA GLY A 39 -12.42 8.74 -17.87
C GLY A 39 -12.52 10.26 -17.79
N HIS A 40 -11.39 10.91 -17.51
CA HIS A 40 -11.30 12.36 -17.36
C HIS A 40 -10.21 12.96 -18.25
N GLN A 41 -10.53 14.07 -18.91
CA GLN A 41 -9.57 14.85 -19.69
C GLN A 41 -8.86 15.85 -18.76
N ALA A 42 -7.53 15.76 -18.66
CA ALA A 42 -6.71 16.70 -17.92
C ALA A 42 -5.61 17.27 -18.84
N GLY A 43 -5.74 18.55 -19.19
CA GLY A 43 -4.93 19.19 -20.23
C GLY A 43 -5.16 18.51 -21.59
N ASP A 44 -4.08 18.10 -22.25
CA ASP A 44 -4.13 17.40 -23.55
C ASP A 44 -4.25 15.87 -23.43
N LYS A 45 -4.32 15.32 -22.21
CA LYS A 45 -4.34 13.86 -21.97
C LYS A 45 -5.67 13.39 -21.40
N GLN A 46 -6.15 12.26 -21.93
CA GLN A 46 -7.25 11.49 -21.35
C GLN A 46 -6.70 10.49 -20.33
N PHE A 47 -7.26 10.47 -19.13
CA PHE A 47 -6.93 9.53 -18.06
C PHE A 47 -8.14 8.66 -17.74
N LYS A 48 -7.94 7.34 -17.74
CA LYS A 48 -8.85 6.37 -17.11
C LYS A 48 -8.00 5.55 -16.13
N VAL A 49 -8.07 5.90 -14.85
CA VAL A 49 -7.22 5.32 -13.79
C VAL A 49 -8.00 5.15 -12.49
N LYS A 50 -7.65 4.12 -11.72
CA LYS A 50 -8.08 3.97 -10.34
C LYS A 50 -7.10 4.72 -9.43
N ILE A 51 -7.64 5.60 -8.59
CA ILE A 51 -6.89 6.23 -7.50
C ILE A 51 -7.29 5.54 -6.21
N ASP A 52 -6.31 5.03 -5.46
CA ASP A 52 -6.55 4.30 -4.20
C ASP A 52 -6.66 5.23 -2.98
N GLY A 53 -6.31 6.50 -3.15
CA GLY A 53 -6.35 7.51 -2.08
C GLY A 53 -7.76 8.01 -1.80
N TYR A 54 -7.98 8.49 -0.57
CA TYR A 54 -9.22 9.13 -0.14
C TYR A 54 -9.02 10.62 0.09
N ASN A 55 -10.08 11.41 -0.06
CA ASN A 55 -10.07 12.80 0.39
C ASN A 55 -10.10 12.83 1.93
N ILE A 56 -9.01 13.24 2.56
CA ILE A 56 -8.90 13.36 4.02
C ILE A 56 -9.08 14.79 4.51
N LEU A 57 -9.51 15.74 3.66
CA LEU A 57 -9.68 17.13 4.07
C LEU A 57 -10.61 17.27 5.28
N PRO A 58 -11.79 16.61 5.35
CA PRO A 58 -12.65 16.68 6.54
C PRO A 58 -11.97 16.17 7.82
N TYR A 59 -11.13 15.14 7.70
CA TYR A 59 -10.36 14.61 8.83
C TYR A 59 -9.25 15.56 9.27
N LEU A 60 -8.60 16.25 8.32
CA LEU A 60 -7.56 17.24 8.61
C LEU A 60 -8.13 18.54 9.21
N THR A 61 -9.35 18.93 8.82
CA THR A 61 -10.02 20.14 9.31
C THR A 61 -10.82 19.92 10.61
N GLY A 62 -10.91 18.67 11.08
CA GLY A 62 -11.64 18.33 12.31
C GLY A 62 -13.15 18.27 12.12
N GLU A 63 -13.63 18.22 10.88
CA GLU A 63 -15.03 17.95 10.56
C GLU A 63 -15.42 16.49 10.87
N THR A 64 -14.44 15.58 10.88
CA THR A 64 -14.59 14.21 11.35
C THR A 64 -13.36 13.77 12.15
N ASP A 65 -13.57 12.93 13.16
CA ASP A 65 -12.51 12.32 13.97
C ASP A 65 -11.99 11.00 13.36
N GLU A 66 -12.66 10.48 12.34
CA GLU A 66 -12.32 9.20 11.70
C GLU A 66 -11.62 9.41 10.35
N SER A 67 -10.50 8.72 10.16
CA SER A 67 -9.88 8.63 8.84
C SER A 67 -10.74 7.74 7.95
N PRO A 68 -10.97 8.11 6.68
CA PRO A 68 -11.68 7.26 5.72
C PRO A 68 -10.90 5.99 5.35
N ARG A 69 -9.63 5.87 5.76
CA ARG A 69 -8.80 4.69 5.50
C ARG A 69 -8.69 3.80 6.73
N ASP A 70 -9.04 2.53 6.55
CA ASP A 70 -8.91 1.45 7.51
C ASP A 70 -7.95 0.34 7.05
N TRP A 71 -7.47 0.35 5.81
CA TRP A 71 -6.47 -0.60 5.32
C TRP A 71 -5.37 0.02 4.44
N PHE A 72 -4.24 -0.68 4.33
CA PHE A 72 -3.12 -0.27 3.48
C PHE A 72 -2.23 -1.46 3.09
N PHE A 73 -1.88 -1.58 1.81
CA PHE A 73 -0.85 -2.52 1.35
C PHE A 73 0.54 -1.88 1.41
N TYR A 74 1.49 -2.59 2.00
CA TYR A 74 2.91 -2.23 1.91
C TYR A 74 3.49 -2.92 0.69
N ALA A 75 3.96 -2.13 -0.27
CA ALA A 75 4.74 -2.63 -1.40
C ALA A 75 6.23 -2.32 -1.19
N ASN A 76 7.11 -3.23 -1.59
CA ASN A 76 8.55 -2.94 -1.68
C ASN A 76 8.89 -2.28 -3.03
N ASP A 77 10.17 -1.95 -3.22
CA ASP A 77 10.72 -1.32 -4.42
C ASP A 77 10.65 -2.20 -5.67
N ASP A 78 10.62 -3.52 -5.51
CA ASP A 78 10.37 -4.50 -6.58
C ASP A 78 8.87 -4.62 -6.95
N GLY A 79 7.98 -3.88 -6.26
CA GLY A 79 6.53 -3.90 -6.50
C GLY A 79 5.79 -5.09 -5.88
N GLN A 80 6.42 -5.86 -5.00
CA GLN A 80 5.79 -6.96 -4.28
C GLN A 80 5.01 -6.43 -3.07
N VAL A 81 3.83 -7.00 -2.82
CA VAL A 81 3.07 -6.72 -1.58
C VAL A 81 3.70 -7.50 -0.43
N VAL A 82 4.47 -6.80 0.40
CA VAL A 82 5.22 -7.41 1.50
C VAL A 82 4.42 -7.54 2.79
N ALA A 83 3.43 -6.67 2.98
CA ALA A 83 2.55 -6.69 4.14
C ALA A 83 1.21 -6.02 3.82
N VAL A 84 0.22 -6.23 4.68
CA VAL A 84 -1.03 -5.46 4.71
C VAL A 84 -1.31 -4.99 6.13
N ARG A 85 -1.83 -3.77 6.26
CA ARG A 85 -2.40 -3.23 7.49
C ARG A 85 -3.92 -3.18 7.36
N ILE A 86 -4.61 -3.61 8.41
CA ILE A 86 -6.07 -3.57 8.55
C ILE A 86 -6.38 -3.12 9.98
N GLY A 87 -6.81 -1.87 10.11
CA GLY A 87 -6.93 -1.15 11.37
C GLY A 87 -5.60 -1.15 12.13
N ASP A 88 -5.61 -1.81 13.28
CA ASP A 88 -4.43 -1.93 14.14
C ASP A 88 -3.56 -3.14 13.79
N TRP A 89 -4.04 -4.06 12.95
CA TRP A 89 -3.32 -5.28 12.59
C TRP A 89 -2.39 -5.03 11.42
N LYS A 90 -1.17 -5.55 11.49
CA LYS A 90 -0.26 -5.66 10.35
C LYS A 90 0.12 -7.12 10.16
N ILE A 91 0.02 -7.58 8.92
CA ILE A 91 0.32 -8.95 8.51
C ILE A 91 1.46 -8.88 7.52
N VAL A 92 2.57 -9.53 7.84
CA VAL A 92 3.81 -9.50 7.05
C VAL A 92 4.00 -10.84 6.36
N PHE A 93 4.04 -10.82 5.04
CA PHE A 93 4.24 -11.99 4.18
C PHE A 93 5.71 -12.15 3.77
N TYR A 94 6.42 -11.03 3.62
CA TYR A 94 7.82 -10.98 3.24
C TYR A 94 8.62 -10.18 4.27
N GLU A 95 9.71 -10.75 4.76
CA GLU A 95 10.53 -10.17 5.82
C GLU A 95 11.90 -9.75 5.30
N GLN A 96 12.30 -8.50 5.55
CA GLN A 96 13.69 -8.07 5.37
C GLN A 96 14.45 -8.28 6.68
N ARG A 97 15.36 -9.28 6.70
CA ARG A 97 16.15 -9.65 7.90
C ARG A 97 17.48 -8.90 8.00
N ALA A 98 17.91 -8.28 6.92
CA ALA A 98 19.14 -7.52 6.88
C ALA A 98 19.01 -6.20 7.65
N LYS A 99 20.16 -5.58 7.96
CA LYS A 99 20.23 -4.34 8.74
C LYS A 99 21.13 -3.32 8.04
N ALA A 100 20.90 -2.04 8.33
CA ALA A 100 21.62 -0.92 7.72
C ALA A 100 21.63 -1.03 6.18
N MET A 101 22.75 -0.77 5.51
CA MET A 101 22.80 -0.79 4.04
C MET A 101 22.54 -2.17 3.41
N MET A 102 22.64 -3.25 4.17
CA MET A 102 22.36 -4.59 3.63
C MET A 102 20.88 -4.79 3.26
N VAL A 103 19.95 -3.95 3.76
CA VAL A 103 18.53 -4.03 3.37
C VAL A 103 18.29 -3.81 1.87
N TRP A 104 19.24 -3.16 1.18
CA TRP A 104 19.20 -2.93 -0.26
C TRP A 104 19.93 -4.02 -1.06
N ALA A 105 20.72 -4.86 -0.40
CA ALA A 105 21.52 -5.89 -1.03
C ALA A 105 20.93 -7.30 -0.83
N GLU A 106 20.28 -7.52 0.31
CA GLU A 106 19.70 -8.80 0.69
C GLU A 106 18.24 -8.91 0.23
N PRO A 107 17.81 -10.08 -0.23
CA PRO A 107 16.43 -10.29 -0.62
C PRO A 107 15.48 -10.25 0.58
N PHE A 108 14.22 -9.94 0.31
CA PHE A 108 13.15 -10.25 1.25
C PHE A 108 12.94 -11.77 1.32
N VAL A 109 12.69 -12.29 2.52
CA VAL A 109 12.38 -13.70 2.76
C VAL A 109 10.87 -13.90 2.78
N GLU A 110 10.35 -14.72 1.86
CA GLU A 110 8.96 -15.15 1.88
C GLU A 110 8.67 -16.04 3.09
N LEU A 111 7.62 -15.72 3.83
CA LEU A 111 7.23 -16.43 5.05
C LEU A 111 6.13 -17.45 4.74
N ARG A 112 6.35 -18.70 5.16
CA ARG A 112 5.31 -19.74 5.09
C ARG A 112 4.17 -19.49 6.08
N VAL A 113 4.48 -18.86 7.22
CA VAL A 113 3.50 -18.39 8.20
C VAL A 113 3.70 -16.89 8.32
N PRO A 114 2.72 -16.06 7.91
CA PRO A 114 2.84 -14.61 8.02
C PRO A 114 3.03 -14.18 9.48
N LYS A 115 3.88 -13.18 9.72
CA LYS A 115 3.95 -12.54 11.03
C LYS A 115 2.74 -11.63 11.22
N ILE A 116 2.21 -11.58 12.44
CA ILE A 116 1.08 -10.72 12.81
C ILE A 116 1.56 -9.77 13.89
N PHE A 117 1.24 -8.48 13.74
CA PHE A 117 1.52 -7.45 14.74
C PHE A 117 0.27 -6.62 15.00
N ASN A 118 0.14 -6.09 16.21
CA ASN A 118 -0.82 -5.04 16.51
C ASN A 118 -0.05 -3.72 16.70
N LEU A 119 -0.13 -2.82 15.72
CA LEU A 119 0.67 -1.59 15.66
C LEU A 119 0.32 -0.56 16.74
N ARG A 120 -0.82 -0.71 17.44
CA ARG A 120 -1.13 0.15 18.60
C ARG A 120 -0.47 -0.33 19.88
N ARG A 121 -0.26 -1.65 19.99
CA ARG A 121 0.36 -2.28 21.16
C ARG A 121 1.87 -2.44 20.98
N ASP A 122 2.29 -2.71 19.75
CA ASP A 122 3.68 -2.91 19.35
C ASP A 122 4.00 -2.07 18.09
N PRO A 123 4.10 -0.73 18.25
CA PRO A 123 4.36 0.18 17.13
C PRO A 123 5.73 -0.01 16.48
N PHE A 124 6.65 -0.72 17.15
CA PHE A 124 8.00 -0.96 16.66
C PHE A 124 8.20 -2.38 16.11
N GLU A 125 7.14 -3.20 16.11
CA GLU A 125 7.16 -4.57 15.57
C GLU A 125 8.30 -5.40 16.17
N ARG A 126 8.38 -5.42 17.51
CA ARG A 126 9.48 -6.02 18.28
C ARG A 126 9.09 -7.27 19.03
N ALA A 127 7.80 -7.61 19.07
CA ALA A 127 7.30 -8.71 19.88
C ALA A 127 7.85 -10.08 19.43
N ASP A 128 8.07 -10.27 18.14
CA ASP A 128 8.61 -11.51 17.56
C ASP A 128 10.07 -11.79 17.98
N GLU A 129 10.85 -10.75 18.24
CA GLU A 129 12.22 -10.88 18.76
C GLU A 129 12.29 -10.92 20.29
N ASN A 130 11.42 -10.16 20.97
CA ASN A 130 11.59 -9.87 22.40
C ASN A 130 10.58 -10.54 23.34
N SER A 131 9.48 -11.08 22.82
CA SER A 131 8.45 -11.73 23.64
C SER A 131 8.62 -13.24 23.66
N ASN A 132 8.54 -13.82 24.87
CA ASN A 132 8.53 -15.27 25.05
C ASN A 132 7.21 -15.93 24.62
N THR A 133 6.14 -15.16 24.41
CA THR A 133 4.78 -15.67 24.12
C THR A 133 4.23 -15.15 22.80
N TYR A 134 5.07 -14.58 21.93
CA TYR A 134 4.63 -14.02 20.65
C TYR A 134 3.90 -15.06 19.79
N TRP A 135 4.46 -16.26 19.67
CA TRP A 135 3.89 -17.28 18.78
C TRP A 135 2.56 -17.84 19.29
N ASP A 136 2.40 -18.01 20.61
CA ASP A 136 1.10 -18.36 21.20
C ASP A 136 0.06 -17.27 20.87
N TRP A 137 0.45 -16.00 21.03
CA TRP A 137 -0.42 -14.87 20.68
C TRP A 137 -0.76 -14.82 19.18
N VAL A 138 0.19 -15.10 18.28
CA VAL A 138 -0.07 -15.17 16.83
C VAL A 138 -1.08 -16.27 16.51
N LEU A 139 -0.95 -17.46 17.11
CA LEU A 139 -1.85 -18.58 16.87
C LEU A 139 -3.28 -18.26 17.33
N ASP A 140 -3.43 -17.60 18.48
CA ASP A 140 -4.73 -17.12 18.99
C ASP A 140 -5.39 -16.08 18.07
N HIS A 141 -4.59 -15.40 17.23
CA HIS A 141 -5.04 -14.30 16.37
C HIS A 141 -4.92 -14.61 14.87
N ILE A 142 -4.80 -15.88 14.49
CA ILE A 142 -4.68 -16.29 13.08
C ILE A 142 -5.88 -15.84 12.23
N PHE A 143 -7.04 -15.61 12.86
CA PHE A 143 -8.24 -15.08 12.21
C PHE A 143 -8.00 -13.71 11.56
N ALA A 144 -7.00 -12.94 11.99
CA ALA A 144 -6.63 -11.66 11.37
C ALA A 144 -6.19 -11.82 9.90
N LEU A 145 -5.82 -13.03 9.47
CA LEU A 145 -5.45 -13.31 8.07
C LEU A 145 -6.65 -13.30 7.11
N TYR A 146 -7.87 -13.57 7.57
CA TYR A 146 -9.03 -13.68 6.66
C TYR A 146 -9.39 -12.35 5.97
N PRO A 147 -9.45 -11.21 6.68
CA PRO A 147 -9.68 -9.92 6.03
C PRO A 147 -8.61 -9.56 4.99
N ALA A 148 -7.36 -9.96 5.20
CA ALA A 148 -6.28 -9.74 4.24
C ALA A 148 -6.52 -10.44 2.90
N GLN A 149 -7.03 -11.67 2.94
CA GLN A 149 -7.37 -12.43 1.73
C GLN A 149 -8.52 -11.76 0.95
N ALA A 150 -9.53 -11.24 1.66
CA ALA A 150 -10.64 -10.52 1.02
C ALA A 150 -10.16 -9.24 0.33
N LEU A 151 -9.33 -8.44 1.00
CA LEU A 151 -8.73 -7.22 0.42
C LEU A 151 -7.87 -7.55 -0.81
N ALA A 152 -7.06 -8.60 -0.75
CA ALA A 152 -6.24 -9.03 -1.88
C ALA A 152 -7.11 -9.42 -3.08
N ALA A 153 -8.21 -10.14 -2.85
CA ALA A 153 -9.15 -10.51 -3.90
C ALA A 153 -9.85 -9.30 -4.55
N GLU A 154 -10.20 -8.28 -3.76
CA GLU A 154 -10.74 -7.01 -4.27
C GLU A 154 -9.71 -6.27 -5.13
N GLN A 155 -8.46 -6.18 -4.65
CA GLN A 155 -7.40 -5.50 -5.38
C GLN A 155 -7.07 -6.19 -6.72
N ILE A 156 -7.11 -7.54 -6.76
CA ILE A 156 -6.94 -8.29 -8.01
C ILE A 156 -8.02 -7.90 -9.04
N LYS A 157 -9.27 -7.78 -8.62
CA LYS A 157 -10.36 -7.32 -9.51
C LYS A 157 -10.10 -5.90 -10.02
N SER A 158 -9.64 -5.01 -9.14
CA SER A 158 -9.25 -3.64 -9.52
C SER A 158 -8.15 -3.64 -10.59
N PHE A 159 -7.11 -4.49 -10.47
CA PHE A 159 -6.05 -4.59 -11.48
C PHE A 159 -6.51 -5.18 -12.81
N ILE A 160 -7.56 -6.01 -12.84
CA ILE A 160 -8.16 -6.48 -14.09
C ILE A 160 -8.86 -5.32 -14.81
N GLU A 161 -9.58 -4.48 -14.07
CA GLU A 161 -10.29 -3.32 -14.63
C GLU A 161 -9.34 -2.16 -14.98
N PHE A 162 -8.31 -1.96 -14.17
CA PHE A 162 -7.30 -0.91 -14.27
C PHE A 162 -5.88 -1.50 -14.22
N PRO A 163 -5.37 -2.05 -15.35
CA PRO A 163 -4.05 -2.68 -15.38
C PRO A 163 -2.91 -1.74 -14.97
N PRO A 164 -1.85 -2.25 -14.31
CA PRO A 164 -0.66 -1.46 -13.96
C PRO A 164 -0.06 -0.76 -15.18
N ARG A 165 0.16 0.54 -15.07
CA ARG A 165 0.66 1.39 -16.17
C ARG A 165 2.19 1.56 -16.16
N GLN A 166 2.85 1.14 -15.08
CA GLN A 166 4.28 1.25 -14.89
C GLN A 166 4.80 -0.06 -14.33
N LYS A 167 5.81 -0.64 -15.01
CA LYS A 167 6.57 -1.77 -14.46
C LYS A 167 7.43 -1.27 -13.28
N PRO A 168 7.60 -2.05 -12.20
CA PRO A 168 8.54 -1.73 -11.13
C PRO A 168 9.95 -1.49 -11.69
N ALA A 169 10.71 -0.63 -11.02
CA ALA A 169 12.13 -0.55 -11.28
C ALA A 169 12.79 -1.83 -10.76
N SER A 170 13.86 -2.28 -11.41
CA SER A 170 14.62 -3.42 -10.93
C SER A 170 16.11 -3.13 -11.06
N PHE A 171 16.85 -3.47 -10.01
CA PHE A 171 18.32 -3.46 -9.99
C PHE A 171 18.92 -4.77 -10.52
N ASN A 172 18.10 -5.80 -10.73
CA ASN A 172 18.54 -7.11 -11.21
C ASN A 172 18.61 -7.18 -12.75
N LEU A 173 19.24 -8.23 -13.27
CA LEU A 173 19.41 -8.45 -14.72
C LEU A 173 18.13 -8.98 -15.40
N GLU A 174 17.02 -9.13 -14.69
CA GLU A 174 15.78 -9.71 -15.23
C GLU A 174 15.27 -8.90 -16.41
N ARG A 175 15.40 -7.56 -16.37
CA ARG A 175 15.11 -6.69 -17.52
C ARG A 175 16.03 -6.91 -18.72
N VAL A 176 17.29 -7.30 -18.48
CA VAL A 176 18.23 -7.64 -19.56
C VAL A 176 17.84 -8.99 -20.15
N LEU A 177 17.48 -9.96 -19.30
CA LEU A 177 17.04 -11.29 -19.72
C LEU A 177 15.72 -11.25 -20.49
N GLU A 178 14.71 -10.50 -20.03
CA GLU A 178 13.45 -10.27 -20.75
C GLU A 178 13.71 -9.70 -22.14
N LYS A 179 14.54 -8.64 -22.24
CA LYS A 179 14.90 -8.04 -23.54
C LYS A 179 15.67 -8.99 -24.45
N MET A 180 16.54 -9.83 -23.90
CA MET A 180 17.25 -10.84 -24.67
C MET A 180 16.29 -11.91 -25.19
N GLN A 181 15.35 -12.37 -24.36
CA GLN A 181 14.31 -13.33 -24.74
C GLN A 181 13.39 -12.76 -25.83
N GLU A 182 12.89 -11.53 -25.67
CA GLU A 182 12.10 -10.83 -26.70
C GLU A 182 12.88 -10.69 -28.02
N ALA A 183 14.18 -10.41 -27.96
CA ALA A 183 15.02 -10.30 -29.15
C ALA A 183 15.29 -11.65 -29.84
N THR A 184 15.39 -12.75 -29.09
CA THR A 184 15.50 -14.10 -29.66
C THR A 184 14.16 -14.62 -30.21
N ASP A 185 13.04 -14.33 -29.56
CA ASP A 185 11.71 -14.76 -30.03
C ASP A 185 11.26 -13.98 -31.27
N GLY A 186 11.64 -12.70 -31.39
CA GLY A 186 11.44 -11.89 -32.60
C GLY A 186 12.37 -12.25 -33.77
N SER A 187 13.31 -13.18 -33.58
CA SER A 187 14.26 -13.62 -34.62
C SER A 187 13.88 -14.94 -35.31
N LEU A 188 12.74 -15.55 -34.93
CA LEU A 188 12.25 -16.82 -35.46
C LEU A 188 10.98 -16.71 -36.34
N HIS A 189 10.61 -15.50 -36.77
CA HIS A 189 9.55 -15.28 -37.77
C HIS A 189 9.98 -14.32 -38.88
#